data_AF-A0A5A9PUE8-F1
#
_entry.id   AF-A0A5A9PUE8-F1
#
_cell.length_a   1.000
_cell.length_b   1.000
_cell.length_c   1.000
_cell.angle_alpha   90.00
_cell.angle_beta   90.00
_cell.angle_gamma   90.00
#
_symmetry.space_group_name_H-M   'P 1'
#
loop_
_entity.id
_entity.type
_entity.pdbx_description
1 polymer ?
#
loop_
_entity_poly.entity_id
_entity_poly.type
_entity_poly.pdbx_seq_one_letter_code
_entity_poly.pdbx_strand_id
1 'polypeptide(L)'
;MTKLQMQERAIEEVKLAIKPFYQKRDITKEEYKEIVRKAVQKVCHSKSGEINPVKVAQLVKAYVDKYKHARKHKKEDSEQSQRTDPKNMQTST
;
A
#
# COMPACT_ATOMS: atom_id res chain seq x y z
N MET A 1 -7.68 8.95 -20.06
CA MET A 1 -7.71 9.28 -18.62
C MET A 1 -6.38 9.89 -18.25
N THR A 2 -6.39 11.14 -17.80
CA THR A 2 -5.18 11.84 -17.37
C THR A 2 -4.71 11.27 -16.03
N LYS A 3 -3.40 11.05 -15.89
CA LYS A 3 -2.72 10.43 -14.73
C LYS A 3 -3.10 11.02 -13.37
N LEU A 4 -3.62 12.25 -13.37
CA LEU A 4 -4.09 13.00 -12.19
C LEU A 4 -5.35 12.40 -11.54
N GLN A 5 -6.35 11.99 -12.34
CA GLN A 5 -7.65 11.52 -11.81
C GLN A 5 -7.51 10.21 -11.03
N MET A 6 -6.54 9.40 -11.45
CA MET A 6 -6.22 8.12 -10.83
C MET A 6 -5.56 8.35 -9.47
N GLN A 7 -4.74 9.39 -9.35
CA GLN A 7 -4.09 9.73 -8.09
C GLN A 7 -5.12 10.22 -7.06
N GLU A 8 -6.09 11.04 -7.46
CA GLU A 8 -7.15 11.50 -6.56
C GLU A 8 -8.01 10.34 -6.04
N ARG A 9 -8.46 9.45 -6.94
CA ARG A 9 -9.21 8.25 -6.56
C ARG A 9 -8.40 7.32 -5.65
N ALA A 10 -7.12 7.08 -5.97
CA ALA A 10 -6.27 6.24 -5.13
C ALA A 10 -6.06 6.83 -3.73
N ILE A 11 -5.89 8.15 -3.63
CA ILE A 11 -5.73 8.83 -2.33
C ILE A 11 -7.00 8.69 -1.49
N GLU A 12 -8.17 8.91 -2.09
CA GLU A 12 -9.45 8.84 -1.39
C GLU A 12 -9.71 7.43 -0.86
N GLU A 13 -9.49 6.41 -1.69
CA GLU A 13 -9.62 5.00 -1.30
C GLU A 13 -8.63 4.60 -0.19
N VAL A 14 -7.36 5.01 -0.30
CA VAL A 14 -6.35 4.74 0.72
C VAL A 14 -6.74 5.39 2.05
N LYS A 15 -7.24 6.63 2.03
CA LYS A 15 -7.71 7.35 3.23
C LYS A 15 -8.92 6.66 3.87
N LEU A 16 -9.88 6.20 3.07
CA LEU A 16 -11.04 5.48 3.59
C LEU A 16 -10.64 4.14 4.21
N ALA A 17 -9.77 3.39 3.53
CA ALA A 17 -9.27 2.11 4.02
C ALA A 17 -8.46 2.25 5.32
N ILE A 18 -7.65 3.31 5.46
CA ILE A 18 -6.78 3.49 6.64
C ILE A 18 -7.54 4.03 7.87
N LYS A 19 -8.63 4.78 7.66
CA LYS A 19 -9.45 5.39 8.73
C LYS A 19 -9.88 4.43 9.85
N PRO A 20 -10.42 3.22 9.57
CA PRO A 20 -10.78 2.27 10.62
C PRO A 20 -9.58 1.80 11.46
N PHE A 21 -8.37 1.75 10.89
CA PHE A 21 -7.16 1.34 11.62
C PHE A 21 -6.65 2.44 12.57
N TYR A 22 -6.78 3.71 12.16
CA TYR A 22 -6.44 4.84 13.02
C TYR A 22 -7.38 4.94 14.22
N GLN A 23 -8.68 4.71 14.01
CA GLN A 23 -9.68 4.68 15.09
C GLN A 23 -9.43 3.54 16.09
N LYS A 24 -9.01 2.37 15.60
CA LYS A 24 -8.66 1.21 16.43
C LYS A 24 -7.30 1.34 17.14
N ARG A 25 -6.56 2.44 16.91
CA ARG A 25 -5.18 2.65 17.37
C ARG A 25 -4.21 1.54 16.94
N ASP A 26 -4.48 0.89 15.81
CA ASP A 26 -3.57 -0.10 15.22
C ASP A 26 -2.32 0.57 14.63
N ILE A 27 -2.40 1.86 14.30
CA ILE A 27 -1.31 2.67 13.75
C ILE A 27 -1.20 4.04 14.44
N THR A 28 0.00 4.59 14.48
CA THR A 28 0.33 5.92 14.98
C THR A 28 0.26 7.00 13.88
N LYS A 29 0.34 8.28 14.26
CA LYS A 29 0.38 9.41 13.31
C LYS A 29 1.54 9.32 12.31
N GLU A 30 2.67 8.74 12.71
CA GLU A 30 3.85 8.59 11.86
C GLU A 30 3.63 7.50 10.81
N GLU A 31 3.17 6.33 11.26
CA GLU A 31 2.84 5.19 10.40
C GLU A 31 1.72 5.52 9.42
N TYR A 32 0.71 6.30 9.83
CA TYR A 32 -0.34 6.78 8.94
C TYR A 32 0.23 7.49 7.70
N LYS A 33 1.16 8.43 7.90
CA LYS A 33 1.74 9.20 6.79
C LYS A 33 2.56 8.29 5.86
N GLU A 34 3.33 7.36 6.43
CA GLU A 34 4.12 6.40 5.65
C GLU A 34 3.26 5.44 4.84
N ILE A 35 2.24 4.83 5.46
CA ILE A 35 1.36 3.86 4.82
C ILE A 35 0.59 4.53 3.68
N VAL A 36 0.04 5.74 3.91
CA VAL A 36 -0.66 6.49 2.87
C VAL A 36 0.26 6.77 1.69
N ARG A 37 1.48 7.27 1.94
CA ARG A 37 2.45 7.58 0.89
C ARG A 37 2.83 6.32 0.09
N LYS A 38 3.20 5.23 0.76
CA LYS A 38 3.59 3.96 0.13
C LYS A 38 2.44 3.34 -0.66
N ALA A 39 1.22 3.37 -0.11
CA ALA A 39 0.04 2.80 -0.76
C ALA A 39 -0.34 3.56 -2.02
N VAL A 40 -0.46 4.89 -1.94
CA VAL A 40 -0.78 5.73 -3.11
C VAL A 40 0.30 5.57 -4.18
N GLN A 41 1.58 5.59 -3.79
CA GLN A 41 2.68 5.39 -4.71
C GLN A 41 2.61 4.02 -5.39
N LYS A 42 2.25 2.95 -4.66
CA LYS A 42 2.21 1.60 -5.23
C LYS A 42 1.00 1.36 -6.12
N VAL A 43 -0.13 1.99 -5.84
CA VAL A 43 -1.32 2.01 -6.71
C VAL A 43 -1.05 2.83 -7.97
N CYS A 44 -0.44 4.01 -7.86
CA CYS A 44 -0.16 4.89 -9.00
C CYS A 44 0.90 4.33 -9.96
N HIS A 45 1.90 3.61 -9.45
CA HIS A 45 2.89 2.91 -10.29
C HIS A 45 2.40 1.55 -10.84
N SER A 46 1.13 1.18 -10.63
CA SER A 46 0.59 -0.07 -11.15
C SER A 46 0.39 0.02 -12.67
N LYS A 47 0.91 -0.97 -13.40
CA LYS A 47 0.85 -1.03 -14.87
C LYS A 47 -0.58 -1.12 -15.43
N SER A 48 -1.56 -1.59 -14.65
CA SER A 48 -2.95 -1.80 -15.10
C SER A 48 -3.79 -0.52 -15.11
N GLY A 49 -3.40 0.52 -14.34
CA GLY A 49 -4.26 1.68 -14.13
C GLY A 49 -5.58 1.40 -13.38
N GLU A 50 -5.86 0.16 -12.99
CA GLU A 50 -7.08 -0.15 -12.26
C GLU A 50 -6.96 0.17 -10.77
N ILE A 51 -7.85 1.02 -10.28
CA ILE A 51 -8.02 1.35 -8.87
C ILE A 51 -9.16 0.50 -8.33
N ASN A 52 -8.79 -0.64 -7.75
CA ASN A 52 -9.75 -1.54 -7.12
C ASN A 52 -9.77 -1.30 -5.60
N PRO A 53 -10.93 -0.94 -5.02
CA PRO A 53 -11.05 -0.62 -3.57
C PRO A 53 -10.63 -1.81 -2.70
N VAL A 54 -10.90 -3.04 -3.15
CA VAL A 54 -10.50 -4.27 -2.47
C VAL A 54 -8.97 -4.43 -2.41
N LYS A 55 -8.26 -4.17 -3.52
CA LYS A 55 -6.79 -4.24 -3.55
C LYS A 55 -6.17 -3.16 -2.66
N VAL A 56 -6.72 -1.95 -2.68
CA VAL A 56 -6.27 -0.85 -1.81
C VAL A 56 -6.45 -1.22 -0.34
N ALA A 57 -7.61 -1.74 0.04
CA ALA A 57 -7.89 -2.18 1.40
C ALA A 57 -6.94 -3.31 1.86
N GLN A 58 -6.69 -4.32 1.00
CA GLN A 58 -5.74 -5.39 1.29
C GLN A 58 -4.31 -4.87 1.45
N LEU A 59 -3.89 -3.94 0.58
CA LEU A 59 -2.56 -3.35 0.62
C LEU A 59 -2.36 -2.52 1.89
N VAL A 60 -3.32 -1.67 2.25
CA VAL A 60 -3.29 -0.91 3.52
C VAL A 60 -3.26 -1.87 4.70
N LYS A 61 -4.10 -2.92 4.70
CA LYS A 61 -4.12 -3.94 5.76
C LYS A 61 -2.76 -4.64 5.90
N ALA A 62 -2.12 -5.03 4.81
CA ALA A 62 -0.81 -5.69 4.83
C ALA A 62 0.29 -4.78 5.40
N TYR A 63 0.27 -3.49 5.05
CA TYR A 63 1.16 -2.52 5.66
C TYR A 63 0.90 -2.39 7.16
N VAL A 64 -0.34 -2.13 7.57
CA VAL A 64 -0.72 -2.02 8.99
C VAL A 64 -0.30 -3.26 9.77
N ASP A 65 -0.55 -4.44 9.23
CA ASP A 65 -0.22 -5.72 9.87
C ASP A 65 1.30 -5.89 10.03
N LYS A 66 2.10 -5.53 9.02
CA LYS A 66 3.57 -5.51 9.09
C LYS A 66 4.08 -4.57 10.18
N TYR A 67 3.56 -3.35 10.27
CA TYR A 67 3.97 -2.38 11.30
C TYR A 67 3.54 -2.84 12.71
N LYS A 68 2.32 -3.36 12.85
CA LYS A 68 1.80 -3.92 14.11
C LYS A 68 2.61 -5.13 14.58
N HIS A 69 2.95 -6.04 13.69
CA HIS A 69 3.81 -7.19 14.01
C HIS A 69 5.24 -6.75 14.31
N ALA A 70 5.84 -5.86 13.52
CA ALA A 70 7.19 -5.34 13.76
C ALA A 70 7.29 -4.64 15.13
N ARG A 71 6.23 -3.94 15.56
CA ARG A 71 6.17 -3.32 16.90
C ARG A 71 6.16 -4.36 18.03
N LYS A 72 5.56 -5.53 17.77
CA LYS A 72 5.55 -6.68 18.70
C LYS A 72 6.85 -7.50 18.65
N HIS A 73 7.52 -7.53 17.49
CA HIS A 73 8.67 -8.38 17.19
C HIS A 73 10.01 -7.64 17.06
N LYS A 74 10.13 -6.39 17.54
CA LYS A 74 11.40 -5.63 17.55
C LYS A 74 12.51 -6.23 18.45
N LYS A 75 12.52 -7.55 18.62
CA LYS A 75 13.68 -8.30 19.05
C LYS A 75 14.41 -9.00 17.90
N GLU A 76 13.78 -9.39 16.80
CA GLU A 76 14.49 -10.09 15.72
C GLU A 76 13.96 -9.76 14.31
N ASP A 77 14.92 -9.32 13.51
CA ASP A 77 15.02 -9.34 12.05
C ASP A 77 14.37 -8.24 11.20
N SER A 78 15.30 -7.44 10.66
CA SER A 78 15.14 -6.43 9.63
C SER A 78 14.72 -7.08 8.31
N GLU A 79 14.10 -6.29 7.44
CA GLU A 79 14.12 -6.51 5.99
C GLU A 79 13.60 -7.85 5.44
N GLN A 80 12.31 -7.86 5.05
CA GLN A 80 11.97 -8.63 3.86
C GLN A 80 10.97 -7.95 2.92
N SER A 81 11.40 -7.96 1.65
CA SER A 81 10.66 -7.92 0.39
C SER A 81 10.17 -6.56 -0.13
N GLN A 82 11.12 -5.74 -0.59
CA GLN A 82 11.07 -5.33 -1.99
C GLN A 82 11.30 -6.59 -2.84
N ARG A 83 10.29 -7.06 -3.60
CA ARG A 83 10.39 -7.78 -4.88
C ARG A 83 9.05 -8.45 -5.21
N THR A 84 8.27 -7.82 -6.08
CA THR A 84 7.45 -8.50 -7.08
C THR A 84 7.30 -7.60 -8.31
N ASP A 85 8.38 -7.47 -9.07
CA ASP A 85 8.29 -7.55 -10.53
C ASP A 85 9.25 -8.70 -10.89
N PRO A 86 8.73 -9.77 -11.49
CA PRO A 86 8.97 -9.87 -12.92
C PRO A 86 7.73 -10.39 -13.67
N LYS A 87 7.32 -9.65 -14.70
CA LYS A 87 6.84 -10.29 -15.93
C LYS A 87 7.17 -9.38 -17.10
N ASN A 88 8.38 -9.55 -17.59
CA ASN A 88 8.67 -9.44 -19.02
C ASN A 88 8.50 -10.85 -19.60
N MET A 89 7.56 -11.02 -20.51
CA MET A 89 7.40 -12.11 -21.49
C MET A 89 6.35 -11.56 -22.47
N GLN A 90 6.60 -11.32 -23.74
CA GLN A 90 7.46 -12.05 -24.68
C GLN A 90 8.19 -11.13 -25.66
N THR A 91 9.43 -11.53 -25.96
CA THR A 91 10.13 -11.27 -27.22
C THR A 91 9.70 -12.27 -28.31
N SER A 92 9.58 -11.76 -29.54
CA SER A 92 9.89 -12.36 -30.85
C SER A 92 9.23 -13.67 -31.31
N THR A 93 8.46 -13.58 -32.40
CA THR A 93 8.84 -14.04 -33.75
C THR A 93 8.04 -13.22 -34.76
#